data_AF-A0A937Z5Q0-F1
#
_entry.id   AF-A0A937Z5Q0-F1
#
_cell.length_a   1.000
_cell.length_b   1.000
_cell.length_c   1.000
_cell.angle_alpha   90.00
_cell.angle_beta   90.00
_cell.angle_gamma   90.00
#
_symmetry.space_group_name_H-M   'P 1'
#
loop_
_entity.id
_entity.type
_entity.pdbx_description
1 polymer ?
#
loop_
_entity_poly.entity_id
_entity_poly.type
_entity_poly.pdbx_seq_one_letter_code
_entity_poly.pdbx_strand_id
1 'polypeptide(L)'
;MPQGFQYGPTDPLEPVFFAMPSRGEVLGTISVPSLVDKGEPREWAGLIALEGEDWTSLYSAAPDVPTEVLRPIARRAGVHVYLDTGDAVWANGSLLAVHALTAGDKHIRLPHPADVSDPATGSPIGTQAAEFTVAMTAGETRRFTLTGVR
;
A
#
# COMPACT_ATOMS: atom_id res chain seq x y z
N MET A 1 -9.56 8.78 1.44
CA MET A 1 -8.12 8.94 1.11
C MET A 1 -7.44 9.73 2.22
N PRO A 2 -6.13 9.51 2.48
CA PRO A 2 -5.35 10.42 3.32
C PRO A 2 -5.38 11.85 2.75
N GLN A 3 -5.38 12.87 3.62
CA GLN A 3 -5.41 14.28 3.23
C GLN A 3 -4.10 14.97 3.63
N GLY A 4 -3.72 16.02 2.90
CA GLY A 4 -2.63 16.92 3.30
C GLY A 4 -1.21 16.36 3.14
N PHE A 5 -0.99 15.40 2.25
CA PHE A 5 0.34 14.89 1.91
C PHE A 5 0.62 15.08 0.41
N GLN A 6 1.90 15.13 0.06
CA GLN A 6 2.39 15.25 -1.31
C GLN A 6 3.28 14.06 -1.64
N TYR A 7 3.23 13.59 -2.89
CA TYR A 7 4.10 12.53 -3.38
C TYR A 7 4.46 12.78 -4.85
N GLY A 8 5.37 11.98 -5.38
CA GLY A 8 5.97 12.15 -6.69
C GLY A 8 7.46 12.51 -6.59
N PRO A 9 8.15 12.55 -7.73
CA PRO A 9 9.57 12.78 -7.78
C PRO A 9 9.90 14.23 -7.42
N THR A 10 11.07 14.44 -6.84
CA THR A 10 11.61 15.78 -6.62
C THR A 10 12.20 16.37 -7.89
N ASP A 11 12.69 15.52 -8.79
CA ASP A 11 13.22 15.93 -10.09
C ASP A 11 12.09 16.12 -11.11
N PRO A 12 12.23 17.08 -12.05
CA PRO A 12 11.24 17.27 -13.11
C PRO A 12 11.05 15.99 -13.93
N LEU A 13 9.83 15.48 -13.95
CA LEU A 13 9.44 14.36 -14.80
C LEU A 13 8.67 14.91 -16.00
N GLU A 14 9.16 14.66 -17.21
CA GLU A 14 8.48 15.04 -18.45
C GLU A 14 8.49 13.90 -19.48
N PRO A 15 7.46 13.80 -20.35
CA PRO A 15 6.21 14.57 -20.31
C PRO A 15 5.30 14.15 -19.15
N VAL A 16 4.53 15.09 -18.60
CA VAL A 16 3.47 14.78 -17.62
C VAL A 16 2.14 14.66 -18.33
N PHE A 17 1.45 13.54 -18.09
CA PHE A 17 0.04 13.38 -18.44
C PHE A 17 -0.78 13.65 -17.18
N PHE A 18 -1.85 14.41 -17.33
CA PHE A 18 -2.82 14.68 -16.28
C PHE A 18 -4.22 14.52 -16.85
N ALA A 19 -5.19 14.32 -15.99
CA ALA A 19 -6.54 14.06 -16.42
C ALA A 19 -7.31 15.37 -16.64
N MET A 20 -8.15 15.36 -17.68
CA MET A 20 -9.18 16.37 -17.94
C MET A 20 -10.55 15.69 -17.76
N PRO A 21 -10.98 15.46 -16.51
CA PRO A 21 -12.12 14.60 -16.24
C PRO A 21 -13.42 15.26 -16.71
N SER A 22 -14.18 14.52 -17.52
CA SER A 22 -15.63 14.75 -17.70
C SER A 22 -16.48 13.87 -16.78
N ARG A 23 -15.86 12.85 -16.16
CA ARG A 23 -16.41 11.90 -15.19
C ARG A 23 -15.32 11.49 -14.20
N GLY A 24 -15.72 10.98 -13.04
CA GLY A 24 -14.82 10.55 -11.97
C GLY A 24 -14.58 11.62 -10.91
N GLU A 25 -14.22 11.18 -9.71
CA GLU A 25 -13.91 12.03 -8.57
C GLU A 25 -12.42 12.42 -8.60
N VAL A 26 -12.14 13.73 -8.45
CA VAL A 26 -10.78 14.22 -8.27
C VAL A 26 -10.38 14.04 -6.81
N LEU A 27 -9.40 13.19 -6.56
CA LEU A 27 -8.88 12.86 -5.24
C LEU A 27 -7.61 13.63 -4.88
N GLY A 28 -6.95 14.22 -5.87
CA GLY A 28 -5.74 15.00 -5.70
C GLY A 28 -5.37 15.79 -6.94
N THR A 29 -4.63 16.87 -6.73
CA THR A 29 -4.11 17.72 -7.81
C THR A 29 -2.62 17.48 -8.03
N ILE A 30 -2.15 17.86 -9.22
CA ILE A 30 -0.72 17.91 -9.57
C ILE A 30 -0.38 19.32 -10.02
N SER A 31 0.77 19.82 -9.55
CA SER A 31 1.39 21.04 -10.04
C SER A 31 2.60 20.66 -10.86
N VAL A 32 2.66 21.14 -12.10
CA VAL A 32 3.76 20.86 -13.04
C VAL A 32 4.39 22.19 -13.40
N PRO A 33 5.65 22.46 -13.01
CA PRO A 33 6.27 23.77 -13.22
C PRO A 33 6.32 24.23 -14.68
N SER A 34 6.41 23.31 -15.63
CA SER A 34 6.41 23.61 -17.07
C SER A 34 5.01 23.85 -17.66
N LEU A 35 3.93 23.56 -16.92
CA LEU A 35 2.55 23.78 -17.34
C LEU A 35 1.93 24.94 -16.57
N VAL A 36 2.26 26.15 -17.02
CA VAL A 36 1.71 27.41 -16.51
C VAL A 36 0.58 27.92 -17.39
N ASP A 37 -0.41 28.58 -16.78
CA ASP A 37 -1.46 29.30 -17.49
C ASP A 37 -1.24 30.80 -17.25
N LYS A 38 -0.93 31.56 -18.32
CA LYS A 38 -0.58 32.99 -18.24
C LYS A 38 0.58 33.32 -17.28
N GLY A 39 1.53 32.39 -17.14
CA GLY A 39 2.72 32.57 -16.29
C GLY A 39 2.54 32.15 -14.84
N GLU A 40 1.36 31.70 -14.44
CA GLU A 40 1.08 31.19 -13.09
C GLU A 40 1.00 29.65 -13.09
N PRO A 41 1.55 28.97 -12.06
CA PRO A 41 1.37 27.54 -11.87
C PRO A 41 -0.12 27.19 -11.77
N ARG A 42 -0.54 26.15 -12.48
CA ARG A 42 -1.91 25.65 -12.41
C ARG A 42 -1.93 24.28 -11.76
N GLU A 43 -2.91 24.07 -10.88
CA GLU A 43 -3.24 22.74 -10.39
C GLU A 43 -4.14 22.02 -11.39
N TRP A 44 -3.73 20.81 -11.76
CA TRP A 44 -4.45 19.91 -12.64
C TRP A 44 -4.95 18.71 -11.86
N ALA A 45 -5.97 18.00 -12.35
CA ALA A 45 -6.40 16.77 -11.70
C ALA A 45 -5.34 15.68 -11.88
N GLY A 46 -4.64 15.38 -10.78
CA GLY A 46 -3.46 14.51 -10.74
C GLY A 46 -3.74 13.11 -10.20
N LEU A 47 -4.79 12.95 -9.39
CA LEU A 47 -5.28 11.66 -8.91
C LEU A 47 -6.79 11.62 -9.09
N ILE A 48 -7.29 10.66 -9.88
CA ILE A 48 -8.72 10.51 -10.18
C ILE A 48 -9.16 9.08 -9.91
N ALA A 49 -10.35 8.94 -9.31
CA ALA A 49 -11.06 7.67 -9.25
C ALA A 49 -12.32 7.71 -10.12
N LEU A 50 -12.49 6.69 -10.96
CA LEU A 50 -13.70 6.47 -11.74
C LEU A 50 -14.39 5.21 -11.20
N GLU A 51 -15.63 5.39 -10.74
CA GLU A 51 -16.48 4.29 -10.27
C GLU A 51 -17.33 3.76 -11.42
N GLY A 52 -17.24 2.45 -11.65
CA GLY A 52 -18.17 1.68 -12.45
C GLY A 52 -19.14 0.90 -11.57
N GLU A 53 -19.93 0.02 -12.18
CA GLU A 53 -20.87 -0.85 -11.45
C GLU A 53 -20.14 -1.80 -10.50
N ASP A 54 -19.19 -2.58 -11.04
CA ASP A 54 -18.43 -3.60 -10.29
C ASP A 54 -16.90 -3.35 -10.27
N TRP A 55 -16.47 -2.13 -10.60
CA TRP A 55 -15.05 -1.80 -10.67
C TRP A 55 -14.76 -0.36 -10.27
N THR A 56 -13.50 -0.10 -9.93
CA THR A 56 -12.96 1.24 -9.72
C THR A 56 -11.63 1.36 -10.46
N SER A 57 -11.50 2.37 -11.31
CA SER A 57 -10.24 2.69 -11.99
C SER A 57 -9.62 3.91 -11.31
N LEU A 58 -8.34 3.83 -10.98
CA LEU A 58 -7.58 4.96 -10.49
C LEU A 58 -6.48 5.34 -11.47
N TYR A 59 -6.34 6.64 -11.67
CA TYR A 59 -5.26 7.23 -12.45
C TYR A 59 -4.45 8.17 -11.56
N SER A 60 -3.13 7.99 -11.55
CA SER A 60 -2.17 8.90 -10.90
C SER A 60 -1.22 9.46 -11.96
N ALA A 61 -1.17 10.79 -12.06
CA ALA A 61 -0.23 11.53 -12.89
C ALA A 61 1.20 11.49 -12.32
N ALA A 62 1.32 11.46 -10.99
CA ALA A 62 2.60 11.30 -10.31
C ALA A 62 2.96 9.79 -10.16
N PRO A 63 4.22 9.40 -10.40
CA PRO A 63 4.70 8.05 -10.09
C PRO A 63 4.89 7.89 -8.57
N ASP A 64 5.40 6.73 -8.16
CA ASP A 64 5.75 6.42 -6.76
C ASP A 64 4.58 6.64 -5.80
N VAL A 65 3.41 6.14 -6.19
CA VAL A 65 2.20 6.22 -5.37
C VAL A 65 2.46 5.56 -4.01
N PRO A 66 2.36 6.31 -2.91
CA PRO A 66 2.80 5.81 -1.61
C PRO A 66 1.80 4.83 -1.01
N THR A 67 2.28 3.99 -0.08
CA THR A 67 1.47 2.96 0.59
C THR A 67 0.25 3.55 1.30
N GLU A 68 0.31 4.78 1.79
CA GLU A 68 -0.78 5.52 2.40
C GLU A 68 -1.96 5.73 1.44
N VAL A 69 -1.68 5.86 0.14
CA VAL A 69 -2.70 5.95 -0.92
C VAL A 69 -3.15 4.57 -1.36
N LEU A 70 -2.21 3.64 -1.58
CA LEU A 70 -2.51 2.30 -2.08
C LEU A 70 -3.29 1.45 -1.06
N ARG A 71 -3.02 1.56 0.23
CA ARG A 71 -3.65 0.75 1.28
C ARG A 71 -5.18 0.92 1.37
N PRO A 72 -5.75 2.14 1.43
CA PRO A 72 -7.21 2.28 1.42
C PRO A 72 -7.85 1.83 0.10
N ILE A 73 -7.16 1.98 -1.04
CA ILE A 73 -7.61 1.45 -2.34
C ILE A 73 -7.66 -0.08 -2.29
N ALA A 74 -6.59 -0.73 -1.83
CA ALA A 74 -6.50 -2.17 -1.70
C ALA A 74 -7.62 -2.72 -0.78
N ARG A 75 -7.86 -2.06 0.37
CA ARG A 75 -8.97 -2.41 1.27
C ARG A 75 -10.33 -2.32 0.59
N ARG A 76 -10.58 -1.22 -0.13
CA ARG A 76 -11.82 -1.02 -0.87
C ARG A 76 -12.02 -2.09 -1.95
N ALA A 77 -10.94 -2.56 -2.56
CA ALA A 77 -10.95 -3.66 -3.53
C ALA A 77 -11.05 -5.06 -2.90
N GLY A 78 -11.20 -5.16 -1.57
CA GLY A 78 -11.28 -6.45 -0.86
C GLY A 78 -9.95 -7.18 -0.71
N VAL A 79 -8.82 -6.53 -1.00
CA VAL A 79 -7.48 -7.11 -0.82
C VAL A 79 -7.15 -7.19 0.66
N HIS A 80 -6.64 -8.34 1.10
CA HIS A 80 -6.22 -8.53 2.47
C HIS A 80 -4.97 -7.71 2.81
N VAL A 81 -4.99 -7.01 3.94
CA VAL A 81 -3.88 -6.17 4.43
C VAL A 81 -3.28 -6.78 5.70
N TYR A 82 -2.12 -7.41 5.54
CA TYR A 82 -1.40 -8.09 6.62
C TYR A 82 -0.91 -7.13 7.72
N LEU A 83 -0.44 -5.94 7.34
CA LEU A 83 0.16 -4.94 8.24
C LEU A 83 -0.39 -3.54 7.97
N ASP A 84 -0.58 -2.76 9.02
CA ASP A 84 -0.93 -1.34 8.93
C ASP A 84 0.30 -0.44 8.71
N THR A 85 1.49 -0.96 8.99
CA THR A 85 2.78 -0.30 8.75
C THR A 85 3.15 -0.32 7.25
N GLY A 86 4.15 0.48 6.88
CA GLY A 86 4.73 0.50 5.52
C GLY A 86 5.74 -0.62 5.25
N ASP A 87 5.75 -1.68 6.06
CA ASP A 87 6.70 -2.79 5.93
C ASP A 87 6.37 -3.64 4.68
N ALA A 88 7.39 -4.20 4.04
CA ALA A 88 7.19 -5.04 2.88
C ALA A 88 6.73 -6.44 3.31
N VAL A 89 5.70 -6.96 2.64
CA VAL A 89 5.10 -8.27 2.94
C VAL A 89 5.08 -9.13 1.70
N TRP A 90 5.51 -10.38 1.83
CA TRP A 90 5.32 -11.43 0.84
C TRP A 90 4.57 -12.57 1.50
N ALA A 91 3.50 -13.05 0.87
CA ALA A 91 2.70 -14.12 1.42
C ALA A 91 2.16 -15.05 0.33
N ASN A 92 2.04 -16.33 0.69
CA ASN A 92 1.29 -17.34 -0.05
C ASN A 92 0.52 -18.21 0.95
N GLY A 93 -0.04 -19.34 0.49
CA GLY A 93 -0.87 -20.22 1.32
C GLY A 93 -0.14 -20.89 2.50
N SER A 94 1.19 -20.93 2.52
CA SER A 94 1.97 -21.65 3.54
C SER A 94 3.17 -20.89 4.10
N LEU A 95 3.45 -19.68 3.60
CA LEU A 95 4.60 -18.87 4.00
C LEU A 95 4.22 -17.39 4.02
N LEU A 96 4.68 -16.70 5.06
CA LEU A 96 4.61 -15.25 5.19
C LEU A 96 6.01 -14.71 5.50
N ALA A 97 6.41 -13.62 4.86
CA ALA A 97 7.65 -12.91 5.14
C ALA A 97 7.37 -11.42 5.31
N VAL A 98 8.03 -10.82 6.30
CA VAL A 98 7.98 -9.38 6.58
C VAL A 98 9.40 -8.85 6.56
N HIS A 99 9.64 -7.78 5.80
CA HIS A 99 10.83 -6.97 5.90
C HIS A 99 10.48 -5.63 6.57
N ALA A 100 11.04 -5.40 7.75
CA ALA A 100 10.71 -4.26 8.59
C ALA A 100 11.42 -2.99 8.09
N LEU A 101 10.66 -2.02 7.61
CA LEU A 101 11.16 -0.68 7.29
C LEU A 101 11.53 0.08 8.58
N THR A 102 10.75 -0.13 9.64
CA THR A 102 10.96 0.48 10.96
C THR A 102 11.05 -0.57 12.06
N ALA A 103 11.75 -0.26 13.16
CA ALA A 103 11.74 -1.13 14.34
C ALA A 103 10.39 -1.07 15.07
N GLY A 104 10.11 -2.09 15.89
CA GLY A 104 8.96 -2.17 16.77
C GLY A 104 8.13 -3.43 16.56
N ASP A 105 7.00 -3.48 17.26
CA ASP A 105 6.07 -4.60 17.20
C ASP A 105 5.28 -4.58 15.90
N LYS A 106 5.36 -5.68 15.16
CA LYS A 106 4.64 -5.88 13.89
C LYS A 106 3.41 -6.74 14.17
N HIS A 107 2.23 -6.12 14.13
CA HIS A 107 0.95 -6.77 14.35
C HIS A 107 0.38 -7.31 13.04
N ILE A 108 0.62 -8.59 12.76
CA ILE A 108 0.31 -9.25 11.49
C ILE A 108 -1.07 -9.90 11.57
N ARG A 109 -1.95 -9.59 10.61
CA ARG A 109 -3.28 -10.22 10.45
C ARG A 109 -3.25 -11.23 9.31
N LEU A 110 -3.79 -12.41 9.52
CA LEU A 110 -3.91 -13.47 8.51
C LEU A 110 -5.29 -13.44 7.85
N PRO A 111 -5.41 -13.84 6.57
CA PRO A 111 -6.71 -13.91 5.89
C PRO A 111 -7.59 -15.03 6.45
N HIS A 112 -6.98 -16.07 7.01
CA HIS A 112 -7.63 -17.18 7.69
C HIS A 112 -6.79 -17.60 8.91
N PRO A 113 -7.41 -18.10 9.99
CA PRO A 113 -6.68 -18.64 11.13
C PRO A 113 -5.69 -19.74 10.71
N ALA A 114 -4.48 -19.71 11.26
CA ALA A 114 -3.43 -20.68 10.95
C ALA A 114 -2.54 -20.98 12.16
N ASP A 115 -1.88 -22.14 12.14
CA ASP A 115 -0.75 -22.41 13.01
C ASP A 115 0.50 -21.74 12.41
N VAL A 116 1.15 -20.90 13.22
CA VAL A 116 2.27 -20.05 12.81
C VAL A 116 3.54 -20.53 13.53
N SER A 117 4.61 -20.74 12.77
CA SER A 117 5.91 -21.15 13.33
C SER A 117 7.09 -20.49 12.64
N ASP A 118 8.22 -20.46 13.34
CA ASP A 118 9.50 -20.07 12.75
C ASP A 118 9.98 -21.17 11.78
N PRO A 119 10.24 -20.86 10.50
CA PRO A 119 10.57 -21.87 9.50
C PRO A 119 11.97 -22.47 9.67
N ALA A 120 12.88 -21.81 10.39
CA ALA A 120 14.24 -22.31 10.61
C ALA A 120 14.31 -23.28 11.80
N THR A 121 13.52 -23.02 12.85
CA THR A 121 13.56 -23.79 14.10
C THR A 121 12.35 -24.70 14.30
N GLY A 122 11.24 -24.44 13.60
CA GLY A 122 9.95 -25.06 13.86
C GLY A 122 9.26 -24.55 15.12
N SER A 123 9.82 -23.55 15.80
CA SER A 123 9.28 -23.05 17.07
C SER A 123 7.89 -22.45 16.86
N PRO A 124 6.87 -22.85 17.64
CA PRO A 124 5.53 -22.31 17.51
C PRO A 124 5.50 -20.84 17.94
N ILE A 125 4.77 -20.02 17.17
CA ILE A 125 4.54 -18.60 17.43
C ILE A 125 3.07 -18.37 17.74
N GLY A 126 2.16 -19.08 17.06
CA GLY A 126 0.73 -19.04 17.29
C GLY A 126 0.04 -20.31 16.86
N THR A 127 -1.10 -20.62 17.46
CA THR A 127 -1.93 -21.80 17.14
C THR A 127 -3.32 -21.30 16.77
N GLN A 128 -3.82 -21.71 15.60
CA GLN A 128 -5.09 -21.25 15.03
C GLN A 128 -5.27 -19.73 15.15
N ALA A 129 -4.19 -18.98 14.93
CA ALA A 129 -4.12 -17.56 15.14
C ALA A 129 -4.67 -16.82 13.92
N ALA A 130 -5.62 -15.90 14.12
CA ALA A 130 -6.05 -14.96 13.08
C ALA A 130 -5.10 -13.76 12.97
N GLU A 131 -4.34 -13.49 14.02
CA GLU A 131 -3.33 -12.43 14.10
C GLU A 131 -2.23 -12.83 15.08
N PHE A 132 -1.03 -12.27 14.90
CA PHE A 132 0.07 -12.45 15.82
C PHE A 132 1.01 -11.24 15.77
N THR A 133 1.75 -11.02 16.87
CA THR A 133 2.68 -9.91 16.99
C THR A 133 4.11 -10.43 17.07
N VAL A 134 5.01 -9.72 16.39
CA VAL A 134 6.43 -10.03 16.41
C VAL A 134 7.26 -8.76 16.55
N ALA A 135 8.16 -8.72 17.53
CA ALA A 135 9.13 -7.65 17.66
C ALA A 135 10.19 -7.79 16.54
N MET A 136 10.43 -6.70 15.83
CA MET A 136 11.43 -6.62 14.76
C MET A 136 12.27 -5.36 14.87
N THR A 137 13.51 -5.44 14.41
CA THR A 137 14.41 -4.30 14.23
C THR A 137 14.31 -3.74 12.80
N ALA A 138 14.71 -2.49 12.59
CA ALA A 138 14.69 -1.89 11.26
C ALA A 138 15.70 -2.61 10.33
N GLY A 139 15.26 -2.96 9.12
CA GLY A 139 16.01 -3.74 8.14
C GLY A 139 15.97 -5.26 8.34
N GLU A 140 15.31 -5.75 9.40
CA GLU A 140 15.18 -7.17 9.66
C GLU A 140 14.16 -7.82 8.72
N THR A 141 14.47 -9.03 8.25
CA THR A 141 13.51 -9.88 7.54
C THR A 141 13.20 -11.12 8.37
N ARG A 142 11.92 -11.29 8.71
CA ARG A 142 11.42 -12.50 9.38
C ARG A 142 10.49 -13.27 8.45
N ARG A 143 10.49 -14.59 8.62
CA ARG A 143 9.66 -15.53 7.85
C ARG A 143 8.87 -16.40 8.82
N PHE A 144 7.71 -16.86 8.37
CA PHE A 144 6.76 -17.62 9.16
C PHE A 144 6.14 -18.70 8.28
N THR A 145 6.16 -19.95 8.74
CA THR A 145 5.38 -21.02 8.10
C THR A 145 3.94 -20.93 8.58
N LEU A 146 2.99 -21.11 7.66
CA LEU A 146 1.56 -21.16 7.94
C LEU A 146 1.04 -22.57 7.64
N THR A 147 0.37 -23.19 8.60
CA THR A 147 -0.25 -24.52 8.43
C THR A 147 -1.65 -24.55 9.03
N GLY A 148 -2.42 -25.59 8.70
CA GLY A 148 -3.81 -25.71 9.16
C GLY A 148 -4.77 -24.70 8.52
N VAL A 149 -4.33 -23.99 7.47
CA VAL A 149 -5.16 -23.10 6.67
C VAL A 149 -6.22 -23.94 5.96
N ARG A 150 -7.49 -23.70 6.26
CA ARG A 150 -8.63 -24.36 5.59
C ARG A 150 -9.31 -23.42 4.63
#